data_AF-A0A077F8T5-F1
#
_entry.id   AF-A0A077F8T5-F1
#
_cell.length_a   1.000
_cell.length_b   1.000
_cell.length_c   1.000
_cell.angle_alpha   90.00
_cell.angle_beta   90.00
_cell.angle_gamma   90.00
#
_symmetry.space_group_name_H-M   'P 1'
#
loop_
_entity.id
_entity.type
_entity.pdbx_description
1 polymer ?
#
loop_
_entity_poly.entity_id
_entity_poly.type
_entity_poly.pdbx_seq_one_letter_code
_entity_poly.pdbx_strand_id
1 'polypeptide(L)' 'MIRCAMQRKESRGLHYTLDYPGMLAEAHDTILQPPTYAD' A
#
# COMPACT_ATOMS: atom_id res chain seq x y z
N MET A 1 1.77 8.53 -3.76
CA MET A 1 2.52 8.05 -2.58
C MET A 1 1.61 7.76 -1.39
N ILE A 2 0.93 8.73 -0.77
CA ILE A 2 0.11 8.49 0.45
C ILE A 2 -0.99 7.44 0.24
N ARG A 3 -1.78 7.55 -0.84
CA ARG A 3 -2.83 6.57 -1.15
C ARG A 3 -2.29 5.14 -1.33
N CYS A 4 -1.13 4.97 -1.96
CA CYS A 4 -0.47 3.67 -2.08
C CYS A 4 -0.07 3.13 -0.69
N ALA A 5 0.52 3.98 0.15
CA ALA A 5 0.96 3.59 1.49
C ALA A 5 -0.22 3.20 2.40
N MET A 6 -1.36 3.88 2.31
CA MET A 6 -2.56 3.53 3.10
C MET A 6 -3.18 2.19 2.71
N GLN A 7 -3.06 1.80 1.44
CA GLN A 7 -3.59 0.53 0.91
C GLN A 7 -2.69 -0.66 1.25
N ARG A 8 -1.39 -0.45 1.48
CA ARG A 8 -0.45 -1.51 1.84
C ARG A 8 -0.58 -1.87 3.34
N LYS A 9 -0.69 -3.17 3.63
CA LYS A 9 -0.94 -3.72 4.97
C LYS A 9 0.21 -4.61 5.46
N GLU A 10 1.42 -4.16 5.18
CA GLU A 10 2.67 -4.79 5.61
C GLU A 10 3.79 -3.75 5.65
N SER A 11 4.87 -4.06 6.35
CA SER A 11 6.11 -3.28 6.30
C SER A 11 7.15 -4.03 5.46
N ARG A 12 7.55 -3.43 4.33
CA ARG A 12 8.51 -4.03 3.40
C ARG A 12 9.33 -2.96 2.69
N GLY A 13 10.65 -3.10 2.70
CA GLY A 13 11.57 -2.17 2.04
C GLY A 13 11.49 -0.77 2.65
N LEU A 14 11.23 0.23 1.80
CA LEU A 14 11.12 1.64 2.22
C LEU A 14 9.78 1.99 2.90
N HIS A 15 8.81 1.07 2.91
CA HIS A 15 7.53 1.28 3.56
C HIS A 15 7.52 0.54 4.90
N TYR A 16 7.44 1.30 5.99
CA TYR A 16 7.30 0.78 7.35
C TYR A 16 6.10 1.45 8.02
N THR A 17 5.28 0.65 8.70
CA THR A 17 4.10 1.10 9.44
C THR A 17 4.01 0.35 10.77
N LEU A 18 3.63 1.08 11.83
CA LEU A 18 3.47 0.53 13.18
C LEU A 18 2.28 -0.43 13.27
N ASP A 19 1.26 -0.24 12.44
CA ASP A 19 0.06 -1.08 12.45
C ASP A 19 0.33 -2.46 11.84
N TYR A 20 1.29 -2.55 10.91
CA TYR A 20 1.67 -3.78 10.20
C TYR A 20 3.19 -3.91 10.13
N PRO A 21 3.88 -4.19 11.26
CA PRO A 21 5.35 -4.17 11.31
C PRO A 21 6.00 -5.37 10.61
N GLY A 22 5.25 -6.43 10.34
CA GLY A 22 5.72 -7.63 9.64
C GLY A 22 5.50 -7.58 8.13
N MET A 23 5.99 -8.63 7.47
CA MET A 23 5.75 -8.88 6.04
C MET A 23 4.66 -9.92 5.84
N LEU A 24 3.90 -9.79 4.76
CA LEU A 24 3.02 -10.86 4.29
C LEU A 24 3.82 -11.98 3.61
N ALA A 25 3.28 -13.20 3.62
CA ALA A 25 3.91 -14.34 2.96
C ALA A 25 4.08 -14.13 1.45
N GLU A 26 3.10 -13.45 0.84
CA GLU A 26 3.11 -13.03 -0.56
C GLU A 26 2.98 -11.50 -0.63
N ALA A 27 3.75 -10.88 -1.53
CA ALA A 27 3.67 -9.45 -1.77
C ALA A 27 2.68 -9.16 -2.89
N HIS A 28 1.80 -8.18 -2.68
CA HIS A 28 0.88 -7.70 -3.71
C HIS A 28 1.23 -6.28 -4.14
N ASP A 29 1.15 -6.03 -5.45
CA ASP A 29 1.35 -4.70 -6.02
C ASP A 29 0.20 -3.77 -5.65
N THR A 30 0.55 -2.51 -5.40
CA THR A 30 -0.43 -1.47 -5.09
C THR A 30 -0.54 -0.53 -6.28
N ILE A 31 -1.50 -0.79 -7.16
CA ILE A 31 -1.73 -0.03 -8.39
C ILE A 31 -2.92 0.91 -8.17
N LEU A 32 -2.71 2.21 -8.31
CA LEU A 32 -3.78 3.20 -8.24
C LEU A 32 -4.37 3.42 -9.63
N GLN A 33 -5.69 3.29 -9.75
CA GLN A 33 -6.40 3.73 -10.94
C GLN A 33 -6.56 5.26 -10.91
N PRO A 34 -6.41 5.95 -12.06
CA PRO A 34 -6.73 7.38 -12.12
C PRO A 34 -8.22 7.61 -11.81
N PRO A 35 -8.57 8.74 -11.19
CA PRO A 35 -9.97 9.09 -10.97
C PRO A 35 -10.67 9.26 -12.32
N THR A 36 -11.94 8.84 -12.39
CA THR A 36 -12.78 9.12 -13.56
C THR A 36 -13.46 10.49 -13.39
N TYR A 37 -13.97 11.07 -14.48
CA TYR A 37 -14.59 12.41 -14.45
C TYR A 37 -15.81 12.52 -13.50
N ALA A 38 -16.36 11.40 -13.05
CA ALA A 38 -17.57 11.34 -12.22
C ALA A 38 -17.31 11.00 -10.73
N ASP A 39 -16.05 10.84 -10.31
CA ASP A 39 -15.65 10.58 -8.91
C ASP A 39 -15.48 11.85 -8.07
#